data_AF-A0A6A7RXN8-F1
#
_entry.id   AF-A0A6A7RXN8-F1
#
_cell.length_a   1.000
_cell.length_b   1.000
_cell.length_c   1.000
_cell.angle_alpha   90.00
_cell.angle_beta   90.00
_cell.angle_gamma   90.00
#
_symmetry.space_group_name_H-M   'P 1'
#
loop_
_entity.id
_entity.type
_entity.pdbx_description
1 polymer ?
#
loop_
_entity_poly.entity_id
_entity_poly.type
_entity_poly.pdbx_seq_one_letter_code
_entity_poly.pdbx_strand_id
1 'polypeptide(L)'
;ALIALQNGYYDRAGRFALFSLTLMMLAMVVITFVTWVDRIARLGRLGETIDKVEAATADALQRRRCAPTLRGVPAGPCRNEGRAIYGGSIGYVQRVDVTALQTYAEESRARITVAALPGTFSAPGRALAYVTADSGDLSDIDARQVAQAFILGNGRQFDEDPRFGLVVLSEIASRALSPAVNDPGTAIGIIGTFVRLFSLWSEPIDEGDTPISECDRVEVPKISLRDMFDDAFTAIARDGAGTIEVAGRLQKAFASLASIGDGHMRDAAIHHSRLALARAENVLEIPEDLEVVRKLAKLASFV
;
A
#
# COMPACT_ATOMS: atom_id res chain seq x y z
N ALA A 1 0.83 55.72 -12.55
CA ALA A 1 -0.25 55.77 -13.55
C ALA A 1 -0.95 57.13 -13.60
N LEU A 2 -1.45 57.67 -12.47
CA LEU A 2 -2.20 58.93 -12.41
C LEU A 2 -1.41 60.18 -12.88
N ILE A 3 -0.10 60.25 -12.59
CA ILE A 3 0.79 61.38 -12.94
C ILE A 3 1.13 61.41 -14.45
N ALA A 4 1.17 60.27 -15.13
CA ALA A 4 1.44 60.21 -16.57
C ALA A 4 0.21 60.55 -17.43
N LEU A 5 -1.00 60.36 -16.87
CA LEU A 5 -2.28 60.59 -17.55
C LEU A 5 -2.63 62.09 -17.64
N GLN A 6 -2.16 62.90 -16.70
CA GLN A 6 -2.38 64.35 -16.68
C GLN A 6 -1.42 65.14 -17.60
N ASN A 7 -0.27 64.57 -17.96
CA ASN A 7 0.79 65.25 -18.74
C ASN A 7 0.71 65.03 -20.26
N GLY A 8 -0.39 64.51 -20.81
CA GLY A 8 -0.60 64.40 -22.26
C GLY A 8 0.29 63.40 -23.01
N TYR A 9 1.07 62.58 -22.30
CA TYR A 9 2.09 61.70 -22.90
C TYR A 9 1.54 60.44 -23.59
N TYR A 10 0.25 60.11 -23.43
CA TYR A 10 -0.36 58.90 -23.99
C TYR A 10 -1.61 59.22 -24.84
N ASP A 11 -1.49 58.99 -26.15
CA ASP A 11 -2.61 58.99 -27.10
C ASP A 11 -3.60 57.83 -26.82
N ARG A 12 -4.75 57.77 -27.49
CA ARG A 12 -5.80 56.73 -27.31
C ARG A 12 -5.24 55.31 -27.25
N ALA A 13 -4.27 55.00 -28.12
CA ALA A 13 -3.59 53.71 -28.18
C ALA A 13 -2.83 53.39 -26.88
N GLY A 14 -2.20 54.39 -26.28
CA GLY A 14 -1.49 54.28 -25.01
C GLY A 14 -2.40 53.94 -23.83
N ARG A 15 -3.59 54.55 -23.78
CA ARG A 15 -4.59 54.26 -22.73
C ARG A 15 -5.14 52.85 -22.86
N PHE A 16 -5.38 52.38 -24.10
CA PHE A 16 -5.82 51.00 -24.35
C PHE A 16 -4.76 49.97 -23.96
N ALA A 17 -3.49 50.24 -24.26
CA ALA A 17 -2.38 49.38 -23.86
C ALA A 17 -2.24 49.30 -22.34
N LEU A 18 -2.31 50.44 -21.64
CA LEU A 18 -2.30 50.48 -20.16
C LEU A 18 -3.48 49.71 -19.56
N PHE A 19 -4.69 49.89 -20.10
CA PHE A 19 -5.87 49.16 -19.65
C PHE A 19 -5.72 47.65 -19.82
N SER A 20 -5.25 47.22 -21.00
CA SER A 20 -5.01 45.80 -21.29
C SER A 20 -3.95 45.20 -20.37
N LEU A 21 -2.86 45.93 -20.11
CA LEU A 21 -1.82 45.50 -19.18
C LEU A 21 -2.36 45.39 -17.74
N THR A 22 -3.16 46.36 -17.29
CA THR A 22 -3.77 46.29 -15.95
C THR A 22 -4.75 45.12 -15.83
N LEU A 23 -5.53 44.84 -16.88
CA LEU A 23 -6.45 43.71 -16.90
C LEU A 23 -5.69 42.37 -16.87
N MET A 24 -4.59 42.28 -17.61
CA MET A 24 -3.74 41.09 -17.65
C MET A 24 -3.05 40.85 -16.30
N MET A 25 -2.53 41.91 -15.67
CA MET A 25 -1.95 41.84 -14.33
C MET A 25 -3.01 41.46 -13.28
N LEU A 26 -4.21 42.04 -13.34
CA LEU A 26 -5.31 41.68 -12.46
C LEU A 26 -5.71 40.20 -12.65
N ALA A 27 -5.86 39.75 -13.89
CA ALA A 27 -6.16 38.36 -14.20
C ALA A 27 -5.06 37.42 -13.67
N MET A 28 -3.79 37.76 -13.86
CA MET A 28 -2.66 37.00 -13.32
C MET A 28 -2.74 36.90 -11.79
N VAL A 29 -2.97 38.02 -11.08
CA VAL A 29 -3.09 38.03 -9.61
C VAL A 29 -4.27 37.18 -9.15
N VAL A 30 -5.44 37.32 -9.78
CA VAL A 30 -6.62 36.52 -9.45
C VAL A 30 -6.35 35.03 -9.68
N ILE A 31 -5.75 34.66 -10.80
CA ILE A 31 -5.39 33.27 -11.11
C ILE A 31 -4.39 32.73 -10.08
N THR A 32 -3.33 33.47 -9.75
CA THR A 32 -2.34 33.07 -8.75
C THR A 32 -3.00 32.89 -7.38
N PHE A 33 -3.85 33.82 -6.96
CA PHE A 33 -4.53 33.76 -5.67
C PHE A 33 -5.49 32.58 -5.59
N VAL A 34 -6.33 32.36 -6.62
CA VAL A 34 -7.23 31.20 -6.68
C VAL A 34 -6.44 29.91 -6.65
N THR A 35 -5.36 29.82 -7.42
CA THR A 35 -4.47 28.63 -7.43
C THR A 35 -3.86 28.38 -6.06
N TRP A 36 -3.47 29.44 -5.34
CA TRP A 36 -2.88 29.33 -4.00
C TRP A 36 -3.90 28.88 -2.95
N VAL A 37 -5.11 29.47 -2.93
CA VAL A 37 -6.20 29.07 -2.03
C VAL A 37 -6.58 27.60 -2.24
N ASP A 38 -6.71 27.20 -3.50
CA ASP A 38 -7.05 25.84 -3.90
C ASP A 38 -5.95 24.82 -3.51
N ARG A 39 -4.67 25.22 -3.54
CA ARG A 39 -3.57 24.40 -2.99
C ARG A 39 -3.70 24.20 -1.47
N ILE A 40 -4.02 25.25 -0.71
CA ILE A 40 -4.19 25.16 0.75
C ILE A 40 -5.39 24.28 1.11
N ALA A 41 -6.53 24.47 0.44
CA ALA A 41 -7.73 23.67 0.68
C ALA A 41 -7.49 22.17 0.40
N ARG A 42 -6.70 21.85 -0.63
CA ARG A 42 -6.32 20.46 -0.94
C ARG A 42 -5.46 19.81 0.14
N LEU A 43 -4.54 20.55 0.78
CA LEU A 43 -3.68 19.99 1.83
C LEU A 43 -4.50 19.49 3.02
N GLY A 44 -5.51 20.24 3.45
CA GLY A 44 -6.42 19.80 4.53
C GLY A 44 -7.18 18.53 4.18
N ARG A 45 -7.68 18.42 2.94
CA ARG A 45 -8.41 17.23 2.47
C ARG A 45 -7.50 16.00 2.27
N LEU A 46 -6.24 16.23 1.88
CA LEU A 46 -5.28 15.15 1.70
C LEU A 46 -4.93 14.49 3.04
N GLY A 47 -4.73 15.28 4.09
CA GLY A 47 -4.54 14.78 5.45
C GLY A 47 -5.71 13.89 5.89
N GLU A 48 -6.95 14.38 5.78
CA GLU A 48 -8.15 13.60 6.14
C GLU A 48 -8.28 12.29 5.32
N THR A 49 -7.85 12.31 4.05
CA THR A 49 -7.86 11.11 3.20
C THR A 49 -6.82 10.09 3.67
N ILE A 50 -5.61 10.55 4.00
CA ILE A 50 -4.55 9.69 4.56
C ILE A 50 -5.02 9.08 5.87
N ASP A 51 -5.64 9.86 6.76
CA ASP A 51 -6.15 9.39 8.05
C ASP A 51 -7.24 8.32 7.87
N LYS A 52 -8.17 8.50 6.91
CA LYS A 52 -9.20 7.50 6.59
C LYS A 52 -8.61 6.21 6.04
N VAL A 53 -7.61 6.31 5.16
CA VAL A 53 -6.92 5.13 4.61
C VAL A 53 -6.13 4.44 5.71
N GLU A 54 -5.43 5.18 6.57
CA GLU A 54 -4.71 4.64 7.73
C GLU A 54 -5.65 3.87 8.65
N ALA A 55 -6.78 4.46 9.03
CA ALA A 55 -7.78 3.81 9.88
C ALA A 55 -8.33 2.51 9.25
N ALA A 56 -8.74 2.56 7.99
CA ALA A 56 -9.24 1.37 7.28
C ALA A 56 -8.16 0.26 7.17
N THR A 57 -6.90 0.66 6.98
CA THR A 57 -5.76 -0.27 6.92
C THR A 57 -5.47 -0.88 8.29
N ALA A 58 -5.50 -0.07 9.35
CA ALA A 58 -5.30 -0.51 10.72
C ALA A 58 -6.36 -1.56 11.13
N ASP A 59 -7.63 -1.30 10.82
CA ASP A 59 -8.72 -2.25 11.10
C ASP A 59 -8.53 -3.58 10.35
N ALA A 60 -8.12 -3.51 9.08
CA ALA A 60 -7.85 -4.70 8.27
C ALA A 60 -6.63 -5.48 8.76
N LEU A 61 -5.57 -4.79 9.17
CA LEU A 61 -4.39 -5.40 9.78
C LEU A 61 -4.76 -6.08 11.10
N GLN A 62 -5.50 -5.41 11.98
CA GLN A 62 -5.94 -5.97 13.25
C GLN A 62 -6.77 -7.24 13.05
N ARG A 63 -7.78 -7.20 12.18
CA ARG A 63 -8.59 -8.38 11.84
C ARG A 63 -7.74 -9.53 11.31
N ARG A 64 -6.75 -9.23 10.46
CA ARG A 64 -5.86 -10.25 9.92
C ARG A 64 -4.84 -10.76 10.94
N ARG A 65 -4.40 -9.97 11.91
CA ARG A 65 -3.54 -10.43 13.02
C ARG A 65 -4.28 -11.44 13.89
N CYS A 66 -5.54 -11.16 14.25
CA CYS A 66 -6.38 -12.07 15.04
C CYS A 66 -6.76 -13.34 14.26
N ALA A 67 -6.77 -13.30 12.92
CA ALA A 67 -7.01 -14.47 12.07
C ALA A 67 -6.00 -14.55 10.90
N PRO A 68 -4.72 -14.91 11.15
CA PRO A 68 -3.64 -14.87 10.14
C PRO A 68 -3.93 -15.70 8.90
N THR A 69 -4.67 -16.79 9.10
CA THR A 69 -5.07 -17.80 8.13
C THR A 69 -6.58 -17.79 7.91
N LEU A 70 -7.27 -16.66 8.16
CA LEU A 70 -8.73 -16.55 8.03
C LEU A 70 -9.47 -17.67 8.80
N ARG A 71 -8.95 -18.06 9.98
CA ARG A 71 -9.43 -19.16 10.84
C ARG A 71 -9.26 -20.58 10.28
N GLY A 72 -8.66 -20.74 9.10
CA GLY A 72 -8.18 -22.02 8.58
C GLY A 72 -6.84 -22.43 9.17
N VAL A 73 -6.36 -23.61 8.80
CA VAL A 73 -5.02 -24.08 9.17
C VAL A 73 -3.94 -23.43 8.28
N PRO A 74 -2.72 -23.22 8.79
CA PRO A 74 -1.64 -22.65 7.98
C PRO A 74 -1.30 -23.56 6.79
N ALA A 75 -1.39 -23.00 5.57
CA ALA A 75 -1.02 -23.75 4.36
C ALA A 75 0.46 -24.12 4.35
N GLY A 76 0.74 -25.38 3.98
CA GLY A 76 2.09 -25.90 3.82
C GLY A 76 2.87 -25.29 2.63
N PRO A 77 4.12 -25.73 2.41
CA PRO A 77 4.93 -25.29 1.28
C PRO A 77 4.38 -25.75 -0.09
N CYS A 78 3.71 -26.91 -0.15
CA CYS A 78 3.11 -27.45 -1.37
C CYS A 78 1.67 -26.96 -1.55
N ARG A 79 1.51 -25.73 -2.07
CA ARG A 79 0.20 -25.07 -2.20
C ARG A 79 -0.63 -25.48 -3.41
N ASN A 80 -0.06 -26.25 -4.33
CA ASN A 80 -0.63 -26.50 -5.66
C ASN A 80 -0.97 -27.98 -5.89
N GLU A 81 -1.18 -28.75 -4.83
CA GLU A 81 -1.51 -30.16 -4.92
C GLU A 81 -3.03 -30.35 -5.07
N GLY A 82 -3.44 -31.21 -6.01
CA GLY A 82 -4.85 -31.53 -6.25
C GLY A 82 -5.48 -30.81 -7.45
N ARG A 83 -6.81 -30.82 -7.50
CA ARG A 83 -7.58 -30.21 -8.59
C ARG A 83 -7.65 -28.70 -8.41
N ALA A 84 -7.14 -27.96 -9.39
CA ALA A 84 -7.27 -26.51 -9.43
C ALA A 84 -8.73 -26.08 -9.66
N ILE A 85 -9.21 -25.14 -8.84
CA ILE A 85 -10.50 -24.49 -8.97
C ILE A 85 -10.29 -23.08 -9.49
N TYR A 86 -11.00 -22.70 -10.54
CA TYR A 86 -10.85 -21.40 -11.19
C TYR A 86 -12.07 -20.52 -10.96
N GLY A 87 -11.86 -19.20 -10.98
CA GLY A 87 -12.94 -18.22 -10.88
C GLY A 87 -13.80 -18.17 -12.14
N GLY A 88 -15.09 -17.84 -11.96
CA GLY A 88 -16.04 -17.66 -13.06
C GLY A 88 -15.97 -16.29 -13.75
N SER A 89 -15.25 -15.33 -13.16
CA SER A 89 -15.10 -13.97 -13.70
C SER A 89 -13.69 -13.42 -13.46
N ILE A 90 -13.34 -12.40 -14.25
CA ILE A 90 -12.10 -11.63 -14.10
C ILE A 90 -12.34 -10.51 -13.10
N GLY A 91 -11.45 -10.35 -12.13
CA GLY A 91 -11.57 -9.33 -11.09
C GLY A 91 -10.65 -9.60 -9.91
N TYR A 92 -10.87 -8.92 -8.80
CA TYR A 92 -10.16 -9.16 -7.55
C TYR A 92 -10.98 -10.05 -6.62
N VAL A 93 -10.32 -10.97 -5.95
CA VAL A 93 -10.89 -11.64 -4.78
C VAL A 93 -11.11 -10.58 -3.71
N GLN A 94 -12.36 -10.33 -3.37
CA GLN A 94 -12.74 -9.37 -2.33
C GLN A 94 -12.91 -10.08 -1.00
N ARG A 95 -13.49 -11.28 -0.97
CA ARG A 95 -13.68 -12.08 0.25
C ARG A 95 -13.52 -13.57 -0.05
N VAL A 96 -13.06 -14.31 0.96
CA VAL A 96 -13.02 -15.77 0.96
C VAL A 96 -13.82 -16.26 2.16
N ASP A 97 -14.90 -16.98 1.91
CA ASP A 97 -15.72 -17.59 2.96
C ASP A 97 -15.11 -18.94 3.38
N VAL A 98 -14.19 -18.89 4.35
CA VAL A 98 -13.50 -20.08 4.86
C VAL A 98 -14.46 -21.05 5.56
N THR A 99 -15.52 -20.55 6.18
CA THR A 99 -16.54 -21.38 6.83
C THR A 99 -17.32 -22.18 5.79
N ALA A 100 -17.76 -21.55 4.69
CA ALA A 100 -18.41 -22.26 3.59
C ALA A 100 -17.48 -23.31 2.94
N LEU A 101 -16.19 -22.98 2.79
CA LEU A 101 -15.19 -23.94 2.32
C LEU A 101 -15.03 -25.13 3.27
N GLN A 102 -15.03 -24.90 4.59
CA GLN A 102 -14.93 -25.95 5.60
C GLN A 102 -16.14 -26.89 5.53
N THR A 103 -17.36 -26.35 5.53
CA THR A 103 -18.58 -27.15 5.43
C THR A 103 -18.56 -28.03 4.17
N TYR A 104 -18.18 -27.45 3.03
CA TYR A 104 -18.05 -28.21 1.78
C TYR A 104 -16.98 -29.31 1.86
N ALA A 105 -15.83 -29.01 2.48
CA ALA A 105 -14.73 -29.95 2.64
C ALA A 105 -15.11 -31.13 3.55
N GLU A 106 -15.92 -30.90 4.58
CA GLU A 106 -16.45 -31.95 5.46
C GLU A 106 -17.44 -32.86 4.74
N GLU A 107 -18.42 -32.28 4.05
CA GLU A 107 -19.45 -33.02 3.29
C GLU A 107 -18.82 -33.90 2.20
N SER A 108 -17.81 -33.37 1.51
CA SER A 108 -17.15 -34.04 0.39
C SER A 108 -15.94 -34.88 0.79
N ARG A 109 -15.62 -34.97 2.10
CA ARG A 109 -14.40 -35.62 2.62
C ARG A 109 -13.13 -35.20 1.85
N ALA A 110 -13.01 -33.90 1.66
CA ALA A 110 -11.92 -33.27 0.94
C ALA A 110 -11.11 -32.33 1.85
N ARG A 111 -9.99 -31.85 1.32
CA ARG A 111 -9.18 -30.77 1.87
C ARG A 111 -9.04 -29.70 0.81
N ILE A 112 -9.05 -28.44 1.24
CA ILE A 112 -9.02 -27.29 0.35
C ILE A 112 -7.84 -26.40 0.72
N THR A 113 -6.95 -26.16 -0.23
CA THR A 113 -5.85 -25.21 -0.06
C THR A 113 -6.17 -23.93 -0.83
N VAL A 114 -6.36 -22.84 -0.11
CA VAL A 114 -6.63 -21.52 -0.68
C VAL A 114 -5.37 -21.01 -1.38
N ALA A 115 -5.49 -20.72 -2.68
CA ALA A 115 -4.40 -20.18 -3.50
C ALA A 115 -4.50 -18.66 -3.67
N ALA A 116 -5.73 -18.12 -3.69
CA ALA A 116 -6.01 -16.71 -3.89
C ALA A 116 -6.60 -16.07 -2.62
N LEU A 117 -5.81 -15.24 -1.93
CA LEU A 117 -6.28 -14.42 -0.80
C LEU A 117 -7.04 -13.19 -1.30
N PRO A 118 -7.83 -12.52 -0.42
CA PRO A 118 -8.34 -11.18 -0.71
C PRO A 118 -7.24 -10.26 -1.24
N GLY A 119 -7.56 -9.51 -2.29
CA GLY A 119 -6.60 -8.69 -3.05
C GLY A 119 -5.98 -9.38 -4.26
N THR A 120 -6.08 -10.70 -4.39
CA THR A 120 -5.52 -11.44 -5.53
C THR A 120 -6.36 -11.19 -6.78
N PHE A 121 -5.69 -10.92 -7.90
CA PHE A 121 -6.35 -10.80 -9.20
C PHE A 121 -6.69 -12.19 -9.78
N SER A 122 -7.98 -12.49 -9.86
CA SER A 122 -8.57 -13.66 -10.52
C SER A 122 -8.60 -13.47 -12.03
N ALA A 123 -8.05 -14.44 -12.75
CA ALA A 123 -8.02 -14.47 -14.21
C ALA A 123 -7.99 -15.93 -14.71
N PRO A 124 -8.36 -16.20 -15.96
CA PRO A 124 -8.24 -17.53 -16.56
C PRO A 124 -6.83 -18.11 -16.35
N GLY A 125 -6.76 -19.36 -15.89
CA GLY A 125 -5.49 -20.04 -15.59
C GLY A 125 -4.90 -19.74 -14.21
N ARG A 126 -5.48 -18.82 -13.41
CA ARG A 126 -5.10 -18.63 -12.00
C ARG A 126 -6.10 -19.33 -11.09
N ALA A 127 -5.63 -20.34 -10.37
CA ALA A 127 -6.45 -21.08 -9.41
C ALA A 127 -6.82 -20.19 -8.22
N LEU A 128 -8.07 -20.28 -7.77
CA LEU A 128 -8.56 -19.71 -6.51
C LEU A 128 -8.23 -20.62 -5.33
N ALA A 129 -8.34 -21.93 -5.54
CA ALA A 129 -8.03 -22.97 -4.58
C ALA A 129 -7.60 -24.27 -5.28
N TYR A 130 -7.01 -25.17 -4.51
CA TYR A 130 -6.76 -26.55 -4.89
C TYR A 130 -7.51 -27.49 -3.97
N VAL A 131 -8.08 -28.55 -4.52
CA VAL A 131 -8.87 -29.55 -3.76
C VAL A 131 -8.22 -30.92 -3.87
N THR A 132 -8.02 -31.56 -2.72
CA THR A 132 -7.60 -32.96 -2.61
C THR A 132 -8.68 -33.75 -1.88
N ALA A 133 -8.96 -34.97 -2.32
CA ALA A 133 -9.91 -35.86 -1.65
C ALA A 133 -9.16 -36.87 -0.79
N ASP A 134 -9.71 -37.21 0.38
CA ASP A 134 -9.10 -38.22 1.27
C ASP A 134 -9.01 -39.60 0.58
N SER A 135 -9.93 -39.90 -0.35
CA SER A 135 -9.95 -41.12 -1.17
C SER A 135 -9.02 -41.08 -2.38
N GLY A 136 -8.50 -39.90 -2.75
CA GLY A 136 -7.82 -39.65 -4.01
C GLY A 136 -8.73 -39.52 -5.24
N ASP A 137 -10.02 -39.82 -5.12
CA ASP A 137 -11.00 -39.62 -6.20
C ASP A 137 -11.67 -38.25 -6.10
N LEU A 138 -11.59 -37.47 -7.17
CA LEU A 138 -12.07 -36.10 -7.29
C LEU A 138 -13.30 -35.97 -8.18
N SER A 139 -13.90 -37.09 -8.60
CA SER A 139 -15.05 -37.15 -9.50
C SER A 139 -16.29 -36.47 -8.91
N ASP A 140 -16.52 -36.63 -7.61
CA ASP A 140 -17.67 -36.07 -6.88
C ASP A 140 -17.48 -34.60 -6.42
N ILE A 141 -16.29 -34.02 -6.65
CA ILE A 141 -16.03 -32.61 -6.27
C ILE A 141 -16.71 -31.67 -7.28
N ASP A 142 -17.61 -30.81 -6.80
CA ASP A 142 -18.19 -29.71 -7.58
C ASP A 142 -17.31 -28.45 -7.46
N ALA A 143 -16.62 -28.12 -8.56
CA ALA A 143 -15.79 -26.92 -8.64
C ALA A 143 -16.59 -25.63 -8.45
N ARG A 144 -17.87 -25.62 -8.83
CA ARG A 144 -18.70 -24.41 -8.75
C ARG A 144 -19.03 -24.05 -7.33
N GLN A 145 -19.32 -25.05 -6.49
CA GLN A 145 -19.61 -24.83 -5.07
C GLN A 145 -18.38 -24.26 -4.34
N VAL A 146 -17.19 -24.80 -4.62
CA VAL A 146 -15.93 -24.23 -4.08
C VAL A 146 -15.70 -22.81 -4.59
N ALA A 147 -15.90 -22.56 -5.88
CA ALA A 147 -15.70 -21.23 -6.46
C ALA A 147 -16.69 -20.18 -5.92
N GLN A 148 -17.91 -20.56 -5.52
CA GLN A 148 -18.90 -19.67 -4.92
C GLN A 148 -18.49 -19.11 -3.55
N ALA A 149 -17.57 -19.77 -2.84
CA ALA A 149 -17.00 -19.24 -1.60
C ALA A 149 -16.04 -18.05 -1.82
N PHE A 150 -15.69 -17.75 -3.07
CA PHE A 150 -14.85 -16.62 -3.44
C PHE A 150 -15.71 -15.50 -4.03
N ILE A 151 -15.80 -14.38 -3.32
CA ILE A 151 -16.50 -13.19 -3.82
C ILE A 151 -15.52 -12.40 -4.68
N LEU A 152 -15.84 -12.26 -5.96
CA LEU A 152 -15.05 -11.50 -6.93
C LEU A 152 -15.69 -10.14 -7.22
N GLY A 153 -14.87 -9.11 -7.43
CA GLY A 153 -15.36 -7.79 -7.85
C GLY A 153 -14.33 -6.99 -8.64
N ASN A 154 -14.73 -5.81 -9.14
CA ASN A 154 -13.92 -5.03 -10.08
C ASN A 154 -12.69 -4.35 -9.45
N GLY A 155 -12.65 -4.22 -8.13
CA GLY A 155 -11.56 -3.58 -7.39
C GLY A 155 -11.29 -4.28 -6.06
N ARG A 156 -10.17 -3.95 -5.44
CA ARG A 156 -9.82 -4.40 -4.09
C ARG A 156 -10.70 -3.68 -3.05
N GLN A 157 -10.96 -4.34 -1.92
CA GLN A 157 -11.67 -3.74 -0.78
C GLN A 157 -10.72 -3.61 0.42
N PHE A 158 -10.82 -2.52 1.18
CA PHE A 158 -9.91 -2.27 2.30
C PHE A 158 -10.14 -3.21 3.48
N ASP A 159 -11.39 -3.62 3.71
CA ASP A 159 -11.77 -4.44 4.86
C ASP A 159 -11.05 -5.79 4.84
N GLU A 160 -11.10 -6.53 3.75
CA GLU A 160 -10.57 -7.91 3.69
C GLU A 160 -9.08 -7.97 3.29
N ASP A 161 -8.53 -6.88 2.76
CA ASP A 161 -7.19 -6.82 2.19
C ASP A 161 -6.33 -5.73 2.85
N PRO A 162 -5.59 -6.06 3.91
CA PRO A 162 -4.72 -5.10 4.60
C PRO A 162 -3.58 -4.57 3.70
N ARG A 163 -3.19 -5.30 2.66
CA ARG A 163 -2.14 -4.86 1.73
C ARG A 163 -2.64 -3.73 0.83
N PHE A 164 -3.95 -3.64 0.57
CA PHE A 164 -4.47 -2.61 -0.33
C PHE A 164 -4.28 -1.20 0.24
N GLY A 165 -4.51 -1.05 1.55
CA GLY A 165 -4.22 0.17 2.28
C GLY A 165 -2.78 0.65 2.14
N LEU A 166 -1.83 -0.29 2.27
CA LEU A 166 -0.40 0.00 2.10
C LEU A 166 -0.09 0.49 0.69
N VAL A 167 -0.64 -0.16 -0.33
CA VAL A 167 -0.49 0.26 -1.75
C VAL A 167 -1.04 1.66 -1.96
N VAL A 168 -2.27 1.96 -1.50
CA VAL A 168 -2.90 3.28 -1.68
C VAL A 168 -2.08 4.38 -1.02
N LEU A 169 -1.60 4.17 0.20
CA LEU A 169 -0.69 5.12 0.88
C LEU A 169 0.61 5.30 0.09
N SER A 170 1.21 4.21 -0.42
CA SER A 170 2.43 4.28 -1.22
C SER A 170 2.23 5.06 -2.52
N GLU A 171 1.06 4.90 -3.17
CA GLU A 171 0.68 5.67 -4.35
C GLU A 171 0.49 7.16 -4.05
N ILE A 172 -0.13 7.51 -2.91
CA ILE A 172 -0.26 8.92 -2.49
C ILE A 172 1.13 9.54 -2.28
N ALA A 173 2.02 8.83 -1.57
CA ALA A 173 3.39 9.29 -1.35
C ALA A 173 4.15 9.44 -2.69
N SER A 174 4.04 8.47 -3.58
CA SER A 174 4.70 8.51 -4.89
C SER A 174 4.19 9.65 -5.78
N ARG A 175 2.87 9.93 -5.74
CA ARG A 175 2.29 11.11 -6.41
C ARG A 175 2.81 12.42 -5.81
N ALA A 176 2.96 12.49 -4.49
CA ALA A 176 3.51 13.66 -3.82
C ALA A 176 4.98 13.92 -4.21
N LEU A 177 5.76 12.84 -4.39
CA LEU A 177 7.17 12.91 -4.83
C LEU A 177 7.33 13.18 -6.33
N SER A 178 6.25 13.12 -7.11
CA SER A 178 6.34 13.37 -8.55
C SER A 178 6.86 14.79 -8.85
N PRO A 179 7.57 15.01 -9.97
CA PRO A 179 8.12 16.33 -10.32
C PRO A 179 7.06 17.44 -10.42
N ALA A 180 5.81 17.07 -10.68
CA ALA A 180 4.70 18.03 -10.79
C ALA A 180 4.21 18.54 -9.42
N VAL A 181 4.34 17.73 -8.35
CA VAL A 181 3.87 18.07 -7.01
C VAL A 181 5.03 18.49 -6.12
N ASN A 182 6.13 17.71 -6.12
CA ASN A 182 7.36 17.96 -5.37
C ASN A 182 7.11 18.28 -3.88
N ASP A 183 6.31 17.43 -3.22
CA ASP A 183 5.97 17.52 -1.80
C ASP A 183 6.54 16.31 -1.02
N PRO A 184 7.82 16.36 -0.62
CA PRO A 184 8.41 15.30 0.20
C PRO A 184 7.82 15.22 1.61
N GLY A 185 7.17 16.29 2.10
CA GLY A 185 6.54 16.32 3.42
C GLY A 185 5.42 15.29 3.55
N THR A 186 4.56 15.19 2.54
CA THR A 186 3.50 14.18 2.47
C THR A 186 4.08 12.75 2.49
N ALA A 187 5.12 12.48 1.70
CA ALA A 187 5.76 11.18 1.68
C ALA A 187 6.41 10.80 3.04
N ILE A 188 7.07 11.76 3.69
CA ILE A 188 7.63 11.60 5.04
C ILE A 188 6.53 11.30 6.07
N GLY A 189 5.38 11.96 5.96
CA GLY A 189 4.19 11.70 6.77
C GLY A 189 3.71 10.26 6.63
N ILE A 190 3.55 9.79 5.39
CA ILE A 190 3.13 8.43 5.05
C ILE A 190 4.14 7.37 5.51
N ILE A 191 5.45 7.64 5.41
CA ILE A 191 6.46 6.75 6.00
C ILE A 191 6.24 6.61 7.51
N GLY A 192 5.86 7.70 8.20
CA GLY A 192 5.43 7.66 9.59
C GLY A 192 4.16 6.83 9.81
N THR A 193 3.16 6.94 8.94
CA THR A 193 1.96 6.08 8.95
C THR A 193 2.33 4.61 8.83
N PHE A 194 3.23 4.24 7.93
CA PHE A 194 3.69 2.86 7.82
C PHE A 194 4.37 2.36 9.10
N VAL A 195 5.20 3.17 9.75
CA VAL A 195 5.80 2.76 11.03
C VAL A 195 4.71 2.44 12.07
N ARG A 196 3.64 3.23 12.16
CA ARG A 196 2.51 2.94 13.07
C ARG A 196 1.78 1.66 12.69
N LEU A 197 1.45 1.48 11.41
CA LEU A 197 0.74 0.29 10.91
C LEU A 197 1.54 -1.01 11.10
N PHE A 198 2.85 -0.99 10.84
CA PHE A 198 3.71 -2.16 11.06
C PHE A 198 4.02 -2.39 12.55
N SER A 199 4.04 -1.34 13.38
CA SER A 199 4.11 -1.50 14.84
C SER A 199 2.85 -2.19 15.36
N LEU A 200 1.67 -1.75 14.91
CA LEU A 200 0.40 -2.43 15.16
C LEU A 200 0.46 -3.89 14.69
N TRP A 201 1.05 -4.19 13.53
CA TRP A 201 1.22 -5.58 13.06
C TRP A 201 2.04 -6.46 14.02
N SER A 202 3.05 -5.90 14.68
CA SER A 202 3.98 -6.60 15.57
C SER A 202 3.56 -6.65 17.03
N GLU A 203 2.48 -6.01 17.43
CA GLU A 203 1.99 -6.10 18.81
C GLU A 203 1.66 -7.56 19.19
N PRO A 204 1.82 -7.94 20.46
CA PRO A 204 1.29 -9.21 20.96
C PRO A 204 -0.22 -9.30 20.72
N ILE A 205 -0.71 -10.52 20.49
CA ILE A 205 -2.15 -10.80 20.53
C ILE A 205 -2.47 -11.16 21.98
N ASP A 206 -3.49 -10.53 22.56
CA ASP A 206 -3.93 -10.84 23.92
C ASP A 206 -4.35 -12.31 24.01
N GLU A 207 -4.13 -12.96 25.16
CA GLU A 207 -4.35 -14.41 25.33
C GLU A 207 -5.80 -14.84 24.99
N GLY A 208 -6.78 -13.94 25.15
CA GLY A 208 -8.18 -14.17 24.79
C GLY A 208 -8.51 -14.09 23.28
N ASP A 209 -7.62 -13.51 22.49
CA ASP A 209 -7.74 -13.38 21.03
C ASP A 209 -6.83 -14.38 20.29
N THR A 210 -6.28 -15.37 21.01
CA THR A 210 -5.43 -16.41 20.42
C THR A 210 -6.19 -17.10 19.28
N PRO A 211 -5.66 -17.13 18.04
CA PRO A 211 -6.38 -17.67 16.90
C PRO A 211 -6.60 -19.18 17.07
N ILE A 212 -7.82 -19.58 17.44
CA ILE A 212 -8.23 -20.97 17.34
C ILE A 212 -8.51 -21.24 15.86
N SER A 213 -7.81 -22.21 15.27
CA SER A 213 -8.15 -22.68 13.93
C SER A 213 -9.47 -23.44 14.03
N GLU A 214 -10.57 -22.76 13.68
CA GLU A 214 -11.92 -23.33 13.68
C GLU A 214 -12.15 -24.26 12.48
N CYS A 215 -11.36 -24.11 11.41
CA CYS A 215 -11.50 -24.85 10.15
C CYS A 215 -10.25 -25.70 9.90
N ASP A 216 -10.34 -27.02 10.14
CA ASP A 216 -9.22 -27.97 10.08
C ASP A 216 -8.99 -28.61 8.69
N ARG A 217 -9.95 -28.49 7.78
CA ARG A 217 -9.89 -29.01 6.41
C ARG A 217 -9.54 -27.95 5.36
N VAL A 218 -9.44 -26.68 5.78
CA VAL A 218 -9.10 -25.56 4.89
C VAL A 218 -7.74 -24.98 5.24
N GLU A 219 -6.79 -25.14 4.33
CA GLU A 219 -5.46 -24.56 4.40
C GLU A 219 -5.44 -23.15 3.79
N VAL A 220 -5.02 -22.17 4.57
CA VAL A 220 -4.95 -20.77 4.14
C VAL A 220 -3.54 -20.24 4.33
N PRO A 221 -2.95 -19.61 3.30
CA PRO A 221 -1.62 -19.02 3.41
C PRO A 221 -1.65 -17.76 4.30
N LYS A 222 -0.59 -17.60 5.09
CA LYS A 222 -0.31 -16.34 5.80
C LYS A 222 0.13 -15.26 4.82
N ILE A 223 -0.14 -14.00 5.16
CA ILE A 223 0.38 -12.85 4.42
C ILE A 223 1.90 -12.77 4.63
N SER A 224 2.63 -12.61 3.54
CA SER A 224 4.08 -12.40 3.57
C SER A 224 4.40 -10.99 4.04
N LEU A 225 5.15 -10.88 5.14
CA LEU A 225 5.60 -9.58 5.64
C LEU A 225 6.51 -8.87 4.63
N ARG A 226 7.32 -9.63 3.88
CA ARG A 226 8.17 -9.09 2.82
C ARG A 226 7.33 -8.41 1.73
N ASP A 227 6.24 -9.06 1.32
CA ASP A 227 5.34 -8.50 0.32
C ASP A 227 4.66 -7.23 0.83
N MET A 228 4.30 -7.17 2.12
CA MET A 228 3.76 -5.95 2.73
C MET A 228 4.76 -4.80 2.70
N PHE A 229 6.05 -5.09 2.98
CA PHE A 229 7.11 -4.09 2.86
C PHE A 229 7.31 -3.62 1.42
N ASP A 230 7.23 -4.53 0.45
CA ASP A 230 7.30 -4.19 -0.96
C ASP A 230 6.15 -3.27 -1.37
N ASP A 231 4.92 -3.59 -0.97
CA ASP A 231 3.74 -2.76 -1.24
C ASP A 231 3.85 -1.37 -0.58
N ALA A 232 4.41 -1.27 0.62
CA ALA A 232 4.51 -0.02 1.36
C ALA A 232 5.66 0.87 0.86
N PHE A 233 6.89 0.35 0.83
CA PHE A 233 8.09 1.18 0.75
C PHE A 233 8.75 1.22 -0.62
N THR A 234 8.54 0.22 -1.48
CA THR A 234 9.34 0.09 -2.71
C THR A 234 9.16 1.27 -3.66
N ALA A 235 7.93 1.75 -3.87
CA ALA A 235 7.67 2.89 -4.74
C ALA A 235 8.27 4.19 -4.16
N ILE A 236 8.03 4.47 -2.87
CA ILE A 236 8.58 5.66 -2.19
C ILE A 236 10.12 5.67 -2.23
N ALA A 237 10.75 4.53 -1.96
CA ALA A 237 12.22 4.42 -1.98
C ALA A 237 12.80 4.57 -3.39
N ARG A 238 12.03 4.29 -4.45
CA ARG A 238 12.44 4.53 -5.83
C ARG A 238 12.26 6.00 -6.19
N ASP A 239 11.06 6.53 -5.95
CA ASP A 239 10.66 7.86 -6.42
C ASP A 239 11.28 8.98 -5.58
N GLY A 240 11.59 8.72 -4.30
CA GLY A 240 12.26 9.64 -3.38
C GLY A 240 13.77 9.43 -3.25
N ALA A 241 14.39 8.61 -4.11
CA ALA A 241 15.81 8.26 -4.01
C ALA A 241 16.74 9.48 -4.09
N GLY A 242 16.37 10.48 -4.90
CA GLY A 242 17.11 11.74 -5.05
C GLY A 242 16.76 12.81 -4.01
N THR A 243 15.91 12.50 -3.03
CA THR A 243 15.48 13.45 -1.99
C THR A 243 16.01 12.99 -0.63
N ILE A 244 17.00 13.71 -0.12
CA ILE A 244 17.78 13.35 1.07
C ILE A 244 16.89 13.15 2.29
N GLU A 245 15.90 14.02 2.46
CA GLU A 245 14.95 13.99 3.57
C GLU A 245 14.11 12.71 3.55
N VAL A 246 13.72 12.26 2.36
CA VAL A 246 12.92 11.04 2.15
C VAL A 246 13.79 9.80 2.33
N ALA A 247 14.96 9.75 1.69
CA ALA A 247 15.91 8.66 1.83
C ALA A 247 16.36 8.48 3.29
N GLY A 248 16.70 9.57 3.97
CA GLY A 248 17.04 9.57 5.39
C GLY A 248 15.87 9.17 6.28
N ARG A 249 14.63 9.57 5.94
CA ARG A 249 13.44 9.16 6.69
C ARG A 249 13.17 7.66 6.56
N LEU A 250 13.33 7.09 5.36
CA LEU A 250 13.21 5.65 5.13
C LEU A 250 14.19 4.87 5.99
N GLN A 251 15.47 5.27 6.04
CA GLN A 251 16.48 4.59 6.87
C GLN A 251 16.11 4.62 8.36
N LYS A 252 15.61 5.76 8.86
CA LYS A 252 15.12 5.87 10.24
C LYS A 252 13.89 4.98 10.48
N ALA A 253 12.96 4.90 9.52
CA ALA A 253 11.78 4.06 9.63
C ALA A 253 12.14 2.57 9.68
N PHE A 254 13.04 2.11 8.82
CA PHE A 254 13.52 0.73 8.86
C PHE A 254 14.26 0.42 10.17
N ALA A 255 15.07 1.36 10.68
CA ALA A 255 15.73 1.23 11.99
C ALA A 255 14.71 1.03 13.13
N SER A 256 13.63 1.82 13.13
CA SER A 256 12.53 1.64 14.08
C SER A 256 11.85 0.28 13.94
N LEU A 257 11.48 -0.12 12.72
CA LEU A 257 10.79 -1.39 12.48
C LEU A 257 11.63 -2.62 12.87
N ALA A 258 12.93 -2.59 12.61
CA ALA A 258 13.86 -3.66 13.01
C ALA A 258 14.04 -3.79 14.53
N SER A 259 13.69 -2.75 15.30
CA SER A 259 13.75 -2.73 16.76
C SER A 259 12.45 -3.17 17.43
N ILE A 260 11.31 -3.06 16.74
CA ILE A 260 9.97 -3.32 17.29
C ILE A 260 9.54 -4.77 17.09
N GLY A 261 9.83 -5.35 15.92
CA GLY A 261 9.24 -6.63 15.52
C GLY A 261 10.08 -7.86 15.82
N ASP A 262 9.54 -9.00 15.36
CA ASP A 262 10.18 -10.30 15.40
C ASP A 262 11.34 -10.41 14.38
N GLY A 263 11.93 -11.62 14.27
CA GLY A 263 13.00 -11.88 13.30
C GLY A 263 12.59 -11.55 11.87
N HIS A 264 11.36 -11.86 11.46
CA HIS A 264 10.88 -11.59 10.10
C HIS A 264 10.77 -10.08 9.81
N MET A 265 10.30 -9.29 10.78
CA MET A 265 10.25 -7.83 10.66
C MET A 265 11.64 -7.22 10.51
N ARG A 266 12.59 -7.69 11.33
CA ARG A 266 13.99 -7.28 11.25
C ARG A 266 14.60 -7.59 9.89
N ASP A 267 14.40 -8.80 9.39
CA ASP A 267 14.95 -9.22 8.10
C ASP A 267 14.36 -8.42 6.93
N ALA A 268 13.05 -8.17 6.95
CA ALA A 268 12.40 -7.31 5.96
C ALA A 268 12.93 -5.87 6.02
N ALA A 269 13.05 -5.29 7.22
CA ALA A 269 13.58 -3.94 7.39
C ALA A 269 15.04 -3.80 6.92
N ILE A 270 15.90 -4.78 7.20
CA ILE A 270 17.29 -4.79 6.73
C ILE A 270 17.33 -4.89 5.20
N HIS A 271 16.53 -5.78 4.61
CA HIS A 271 16.48 -5.93 3.15
C HIS A 271 16.09 -4.63 2.45
N HIS A 272 15.01 -3.98 2.91
CA HIS A 272 14.53 -2.73 2.32
C HIS A 272 15.43 -1.54 2.62
N SER A 273 16.08 -1.49 3.79
CA SER A 273 17.11 -0.50 4.13
C SER A 273 18.27 -0.52 3.13
N ARG A 274 18.78 -1.73 2.79
CA ARG A 274 19.85 -1.90 1.79
C ARG A 274 19.41 -1.44 0.40
N LEU A 275 18.21 -1.85 -0.03
CA LEU A 275 17.72 -1.49 -1.37
C LEU A 275 17.45 0.02 -1.49
N ALA A 276 16.93 0.66 -0.44
CA ALA A 276 16.75 2.10 -0.41
C ALA A 276 18.08 2.87 -0.42
N LEU A 277 19.10 2.38 0.30
CA LEU A 277 20.44 2.96 0.27
C LEU A 277 21.05 2.85 -1.14
N ALA A 278 20.98 1.67 -1.76
CA ALA A 278 21.50 1.46 -3.10
C ALA A 278 20.83 2.37 -4.15
N ARG A 279 19.53 2.64 -4.00
CA ARG A 279 18.82 3.60 -4.86
C ARG A 279 19.30 5.03 -4.65
N ALA A 280 19.47 5.45 -3.41
CA ALA A 280 20.00 6.78 -3.08
C ALA A 280 21.44 6.96 -3.61
N GLU A 281 22.30 5.94 -3.48
CA GLU A 281 23.66 5.92 -4.02
C GLU A 281 23.72 6.09 -5.55
N ASN A 282 22.70 5.62 -6.27
CA ASN A 282 22.63 5.76 -7.72
C ASN A 282 22.13 7.12 -8.20
N VAL A 283 21.53 7.94 -7.34
CA VAL A 283 20.83 9.17 -7.74
C VAL A 283 21.40 10.43 -7.06
N LEU A 284 21.85 10.33 -5.81
CA LEU A 284 22.44 11.48 -5.09
C LEU A 284 23.87 11.72 -5.60
N GLU A 285 24.07 12.86 -6.26
CA GLU A 285 25.37 13.24 -6.83
C GLU A 285 26.29 13.94 -5.82
N ILE A 286 25.71 14.57 -4.80
CA ILE A 286 26.45 15.33 -3.78
C ILE A 286 27.00 14.35 -2.72
N PRO A 287 28.34 14.26 -2.53
CA PRO A 287 28.94 13.32 -1.59
C PRO A 287 28.50 13.51 -0.14
N GLU A 288 28.33 14.76 0.30
CA GLU A 288 27.91 15.11 1.66
C GLU A 288 26.50 14.58 1.97
N ASP A 289 25.60 14.69 1.00
CA ASP A 289 24.22 14.22 1.09
C ASP A 289 24.18 12.70 1.17
N LEU A 290 25.03 12.04 0.38
CA LEU A 290 25.15 10.59 0.41
C LEU A 290 25.67 10.08 1.75
N GLU A 291 26.65 10.79 2.33
CA GLU A 291 27.21 10.47 3.64
C GLU A 291 26.17 10.59 4.75
N VAL A 292 25.23 11.56 4.64
CA VAL A 292 24.10 11.66 5.58
C VAL A 292 23.22 10.41 5.50
N VAL A 293 22.87 9.94 4.30
CA VAL A 293 22.03 8.74 4.13
C VAL A 293 22.76 7.49 4.61
N ARG A 294 24.06 7.33 4.28
CA ARG A 294 24.89 6.20 4.74
C ARG A 294 24.98 6.13 6.27
N LYS A 295 25.20 7.26 6.94
CA LYS A 295 25.23 7.33 8.41
C LYS A 295 23.91 6.91 9.05
N LEU A 296 22.78 7.15 8.38
CA LEU A 296 21.46 6.73 8.83
C LEU A 296 21.18 5.26 8.50
N ALA A 297 21.75 4.72 7.43
CA ALA A 297 21.59 3.35 6.97
C ALA A 297 22.40 2.32 7.77
N LYS A 298 22.50 2.47 9.10
CA LYS A 298 23.27 1.56 9.97
C LYS A 298 22.79 0.11 9.87
N LEU A 299 21.49 -0.10 9.64
CA LEU A 299 20.91 -1.41 9.42
C LEU A 299 21.47 -2.12 8.19
N ALA A 300 21.74 -1.38 7.12
CA ALA A 300 22.26 -1.94 5.89
C ALA A 300 23.65 -2.57 6.08
N SER A 301 24.42 -2.06 7.05
CA SER A 301 25.79 -2.46 7.37
C SER A 301 25.92 -3.72 8.24
N PHE A 302 24.84 -4.26 8.81
CA PHE A 302 24.90 -5.51 9.58
C PHE A 302 25.03 -6.70 8.63
N VAL A 303 26.26 -7.15 8.38
CA VAL A 303 26.62 -8.48 7.86
C VAL A 303 27.64 -9.09 8.80
#